data_AF-D7LAH6-F1
#
_entry.id   AF-D7LAH6-F1
#
_cell.length_a   1.000
_cell.length_b   1.000
_cell.length_c   1.000
_cell.angle_alpha   90.00
_cell.angle_beta   90.00
_cell.angle_gamma   90.00
#
_symmetry.space_group_name_H-M   'P 1'
#
loop_
_entity.id
_entity.type
_entity.pdbx_description
1 polymer ?
#
loop_
_entity_poly.entity_id
_entity_poly.type
_entity_poly.pdbx_seq_one_letter_code
_entity_poly.pdbx_strand_id
1 'polypeptide(L)'
;MAKISFVLFVVALIAFLHAYEARKVVNVGEAFEKDLQKAEAMIAEEVKAKKTNIQGLTSEVKTLSKSEVMLKDLGNAYKKDMDLRPYEKKLKNFSRVVALKKAPVKNNKKPVSIIQSILKDFGLNGGRD
;
A
#
# COMPACT_ATOMS: atom_id res chain seq x y z
N MET A 1 27.97 -17.18 -63.30
CA MET A 1 28.39 -16.88 -61.91
C MET A 1 27.49 -15.86 -61.23
N ALA A 2 27.38 -14.62 -61.73
CA ALA A 2 26.64 -13.54 -61.03
C ALA A 2 25.14 -13.80 -60.77
N LYS A 3 24.43 -14.45 -61.68
CA LYS A 3 22.98 -14.75 -61.53
C LYS A 3 22.68 -15.72 -60.38
N ILE A 4 23.55 -16.73 -60.18
CA ILE A 4 23.42 -17.71 -59.09
C ILE A 4 23.73 -17.04 -57.74
N SER A 5 24.76 -16.19 -57.71
CA SER A 5 25.10 -15.38 -56.54
C SER A 5 23.97 -14.43 -56.13
N PHE A 6 23.28 -13.83 -57.10
CA PHE A 6 22.14 -12.95 -56.84
C PHE A 6 20.95 -13.71 -56.26
N VAL A 7 20.63 -14.89 -56.79
CA VAL A 7 19.55 -15.73 -56.25
C VAL A 7 19.86 -16.17 -54.82
N LEU A 8 21.09 -16.59 -54.53
CA LEU A 8 21.50 -16.95 -53.17
C LEU A 8 21.43 -15.77 -52.20
N PHE A 9 21.77 -14.57 -52.68
CA PHE A 9 21.66 -13.35 -51.88
C PHE A 9 20.21 -13.01 -51.53
N VAL A 10 19.28 -13.12 -52.48
CA VAL A 10 17.85 -12.91 -52.25
C VAL A 10 17.28 -13.92 -51.25
N VAL A 11 17.64 -15.21 -51.40
CA VAL A 11 17.21 -16.26 -50.47
C VAL A 11 17.74 -16.01 -49.05
N ALA A 12 19.00 -15.57 -48.92
CA ALA A 12 19.56 -15.21 -47.62
C ALA A 12 18.80 -14.04 -46.97
N LEU A 13 18.47 -12.99 -47.73
CA LEU A 13 17.70 -11.85 -47.22
C LEU A 13 16.32 -12.26 -46.70
N ILE A 14 15.61 -13.12 -47.44
CA ILE A 14 14.30 -13.63 -47.02
C ILE A 14 14.43 -14.47 -45.74
N ALA A 15 15.46 -15.32 -45.63
CA ALA A 15 15.71 -16.10 -44.42
C ALA A 15 16.04 -15.20 -43.21
N PHE A 16 16.84 -14.14 -43.40
CA PHE A 16 17.14 -13.16 -42.35
C PHE A 16 15.91 -12.38 -41.90
N LEU A 17 15.03 -11.98 -42.83
CA LEU A 17 13.74 -11.33 -42.52
C LEU A 17 12.87 -12.22 -41.64
N HIS A 18 12.68 -13.49 -42.02
CA HIS A 18 11.90 -14.43 -41.22
C HIS A 18 12.53 -14.70 -39.84
N ALA A 19 13.86 -14.83 -39.76
CA ALA A 19 14.55 -15.02 -38.49
C ALA A 19 14.46 -13.79 -37.58
N TYR A 20 14.52 -12.59 -38.15
CA TYR A 20 14.37 -11.33 -37.42
C TYR A 20 12.94 -11.16 -36.87
N GLU A 21 11.92 -11.43 -37.69
CA GLU A 21 10.52 -11.38 -37.27
C GLU A 21 10.21 -12.42 -36.19
N ALA A 22 10.67 -13.66 -36.34
CA ALA A 22 10.50 -14.71 -35.34
C ALA A 22 11.14 -14.34 -33.99
N ARG A 23 12.37 -13.80 -34.00
CA ARG A 23 13.02 -13.32 -32.77
C ARG A 23 12.27 -12.16 -32.13
N LYS A 24 11.72 -11.24 -32.94
CA LYS A 24 10.94 -10.09 -32.44
C LYS A 24 9.64 -10.55 -31.76
N VAL A 25 8.94 -11.54 -32.35
CA VAL A 25 7.73 -12.13 -31.76
C VAL A 25 8.04 -12.86 -30.45
N VAL A 26 9.13 -13.64 -30.40
CA VAL A 26 9.58 -14.32 -29.17
C VAL A 26 9.92 -13.32 -28.06
N ASN A 27 10.67 -12.26 -28.37
CA ASN A 27 10.99 -11.22 -27.39
C ASN A 27 9.75 -10.50 -26.85
N VAL A 28 8.74 -10.25 -27.68
CA VAL A 28 7.47 -9.65 -27.24
C VAL A 28 6.69 -10.62 -26.34
N GLY A 29 6.66 -11.91 -26.70
CA GLY A 29 6.05 -12.96 -25.88
C GLY A 29 6.70 -13.08 -24.49
N GLU A 30 8.03 -13.14 -24.43
CA GLU A 30 8.78 -13.22 -23.16
C GLU A 30 8.60 -11.96 -22.30
N ALA A 31 8.60 -10.77 -22.91
CA ALA A 31 8.36 -9.52 -22.19
C ALA A 31 6.94 -9.49 -21.60
N PHE A 32 5.95 -9.90 -22.39
CA PHE A 32 4.56 -9.98 -21.95
C PHE A 32 4.36 -11.00 -20.83
N GLU A 33 5.01 -12.15 -20.89
CA GLU A 33 4.95 -13.17 -19.84
C GLU A 33 5.58 -12.69 -18.52
N LYS A 34 6.71 -11.97 -18.59
CA LYS A 34 7.33 -11.32 -17.42
C LYS A 34 6.43 -10.24 -16.81
N ASP A 35 5.81 -9.42 -17.66
CA ASP A 35 4.87 -8.39 -17.21
C ASP A 35 3.62 -9.01 -16.58
N LEU A 36 3.12 -10.13 -17.13
CA LEU A 36 2.00 -10.89 -16.57
C LEU A 36 2.36 -11.45 -15.19
N GLN A 37 3.51 -12.11 -15.05
CA GLN A 37 3.98 -12.64 -13.76
C GLN A 37 4.16 -11.54 -12.72
N LYS A 38 4.67 -10.38 -13.14
CA LYS A 38 4.82 -9.20 -12.27
C LYS A 38 3.45 -8.67 -11.83
N ALA A 39 2.49 -8.58 -12.74
CA ALA A 39 1.12 -8.17 -12.42
C ALA A 39 0.44 -9.16 -11.47
N GLU A 40 0.59 -10.47 -11.70
CA GLU A 40 0.09 -11.51 -10.79
C GLU A 40 0.69 -11.40 -9.38
N ALA A 41 2.00 -11.19 -9.28
CA ALA A 41 2.67 -11.00 -8.00
C ALA A 41 2.18 -9.74 -7.27
N MET A 42 1.98 -8.63 -7.99
CA MET A 42 1.40 -7.39 -7.43
C MET A 42 -0.01 -7.62 -6.91
N ILE A 43 -0.85 -8.31 -7.69
CA ILE A 43 -2.23 -8.64 -7.29
C ILE A 43 -2.22 -9.54 -6.04
N ALA A 44 -1.34 -10.54 -5.98
CA ALA A 44 -1.25 -11.44 -4.83
C ALA A 44 -0.87 -10.70 -3.53
N GLU A 45 0.11 -9.79 -3.59
CA GLU A 45 0.49 -8.95 -2.46
C GLU A 45 -0.64 -7.99 -2.06
N GLU A 46 -1.32 -7.36 -3.03
CA GLU A 46 -2.50 -6.53 -2.74
C GLU A 46 -3.62 -7.31 -2.07
N VAL A 47 -3.93 -8.52 -2.53
CA VAL A 47 -4.95 -9.40 -1.94
C VAL A 47 -4.58 -9.74 -0.51
N LYS A 48 -3.31 -10.07 -0.25
CA LYS A 48 -2.81 -10.36 1.10
C LYS A 48 -2.92 -9.15 2.02
N ALA A 49 -2.51 -7.96 1.55
CA ALA A 49 -2.61 -6.71 2.30
C ALA A 49 -4.08 -6.33 2.60
N LYS A 50 -4.98 -6.49 1.62
CA LYS A 50 -6.42 -6.27 1.81
C LYS A 50 -7.01 -7.27 2.81
N LYS A 51 -6.60 -8.54 2.77
CA LYS A 51 -7.04 -9.57 3.73
C LYS A 51 -6.62 -9.23 5.16
N THR A 52 -5.37 -8.81 5.38
CA THR A 52 -4.91 -8.39 6.71
C THR A 52 -5.64 -7.14 7.19
N ASN A 53 -5.92 -6.18 6.30
CA ASN A 53 -6.70 -5.00 6.63
C ASN A 53 -8.14 -5.36 7.03
N ILE A 54 -8.81 -6.24 6.29
CA ILE A 54 -10.17 -6.72 6.62
C ILE A 54 -10.19 -7.42 7.98
N GLN A 55 -9.19 -8.26 8.27
CA GLN A 55 -9.07 -8.90 9.59
C GLN A 55 -8.89 -7.85 10.71
N GLY A 56 -8.06 -6.84 10.48
CA GLY A 56 -7.90 -5.68 11.36
C GLY A 56 -9.24 -4.98 11.62
N LEU A 57 -9.94 -4.57 10.57
CA LEU A 57 -11.27 -3.95 10.66
C LEU A 57 -12.27 -4.83 11.40
N THR A 58 -12.28 -6.14 11.15
CA THR A 58 -13.21 -7.07 11.82
C THR A 58 -12.97 -7.08 13.33
N SER A 59 -11.70 -7.04 13.77
CA SER A 59 -11.35 -6.96 15.19
C SER A 59 -11.76 -5.63 15.83
N GLU A 60 -11.69 -4.53 15.06
CA GLU A 60 -12.12 -3.21 15.50
C GLU A 60 -13.64 -3.13 15.63
N VAL A 61 -14.37 -3.59 14.63
CA VAL A 61 -15.84 -3.68 14.67
C VAL A 61 -16.31 -4.51 15.85
N LYS A 62 -15.66 -5.65 16.14
CA LYS A 62 -15.97 -6.48 17.31
C LYS A 62 -15.73 -5.73 18.63
N THR A 63 -14.69 -4.91 18.69
CA THR A 63 -14.37 -4.09 19.87
C THR A 63 -15.40 -2.97 20.04
N LEU A 64 -15.77 -2.29 18.95
CA LEU A 64 -16.78 -1.24 18.95
C LEU A 64 -18.16 -1.77 19.32
N SER A 65 -18.57 -2.91 18.76
CA SER A 65 -19.84 -3.57 19.11
C SER A 65 -19.93 -3.90 20.60
N LYS A 66 -18.86 -4.44 21.21
CA LYS A 66 -18.83 -4.66 22.67
C LYS A 66 -18.97 -3.36 23.46
N SER A 67 -18.35 -2.28 22.99
CA SER A 67 -18.43 -0.97 23.65
C SER A 67 -19.82 -0.34 23.54
N GLU A 68 -20.51 -0.55 22.42
CA GLU A 68 -21.89 -0.09 22.22
C GLU A 68 -22.85 -0.76 23.21
N VAL A 69 -22.77 -2.10 23.34
CA VAL A 69 -23.56 -2.84 24.33
C VAL A 69 -23.28 -2.35 25.74
N MET A 70 -22.00 -2.17 26.09
CA MET A 70 -21.62 -1.65 27.41
C MET A 70 -22.16 -0.23 27.67
N LEU A 71 -22.12 0.66 26.69
CA LEU A 71 -22.67 2.02 26.82
C LEU A 71 -24.19 2.00 26.98
N LYS A 72 -24.87 1.08 26.29
CA LYS A 72 -26.31 0.87 26.45
C LYS A 72 -26.66 0.38 27.86
N ASP A 73 -25.89 -0.59 28.38
CA ASP A 73 -26.06 -1.09 29.74
C ASP A 73 -25.79 -0.01 30.79
N LEU A 74 -24.74 0.80 30.59
CA LEU A 74 -24.43 1.94 31.44
C LEU A 74 -25.57 2.96 31.44
N GLY A 75 -26.11 3.31 30.26
CA GLY A 75 -27.25 4.21 30.15
C GLY A 75 -28.51 3.67 30.83
N ASN A 76 -28.75 2.36 30.76
CA ASN A 76 -29.86 1.71 31.46
C ASN A 76 -29.67 1.69 32.97
N ALA A 77 -28.45 1.44 33.46
CA ALA A 77 -28.12 1.47 34.89
C ALA A 77 -28.28 2.88 35.47
N TYR A 78 -27.81 3.89 34.74
CA TYR A 78 -27.98 5.31 35.10
C TYR A 78 -29.46 5.69 35.25
N LYS A 79 -30.30 5.29 34.28
CA LYS A 79 -31.76 5.55 34.34
C LYS A 79 -32.47 4.86 35.50
N LYS A 80 -31.86 3.84 36.10
CA LYS A 80 -32.43 3.02 37.18
C LYS A 80 -31.81 3.32 38.55
N ASP A 81 -31.02 4.39 38.68
CA ASP A 81 -30.23 4.73 39.88
C ASP A 81 -29.42 3.54 40.44
N MET A 82 -28.90 2.69 39.54
CA MET A 82 -28.04 1.57 39.90
C MET A 82 -26.59 2.02 40.09
N ASP A 83 -25.81 1.26 40.85
CA ASP A 83 -24.39 1.54 41.09
C ASP A 83 -23.57 1.49 39.79
N LEU A 84 -22.93 2.61 39.45
CA LEU A 84 -22.16 2.81 38.21
C LEU A 84 -20.66 2.50 38.36
N ARG A 85 -20.17 2.31 39.59
CA ARG A 85 -18.75 2.02 39.88
C ARG A 85 -18.18 0.85 39.06
N PRO A 86 -18.92 -0.25 38.80
CA PRO A 86 -18.44 -1.33 37.95
C PRO A 86 -18.17 -0.93 36.49
N TYR A 87 -18.89 0.07 35.98
CA TYR A 87 -18.78 0.55 34.60
C TYR A 87 -17.68 1.59 34.45
N GLU A 88 -17.41 2.40 35.47
CA GLU A 88 -16.35 3.40 35.47
C GLU A 88 -14.97 2.78 35.19
N LYS A 89 -14.67 1.65 35.86
CA LYS A 89 -13.42 0.89 35.64
C LYS A 89 -13.32 0.38 34.21
N LYS A 90 -14.42 -0.12 33.65
CA LYS A 90 -14.48 -0.62 32.26
C LYS A 90 -14.32 0.53 31.26
N LEU A 91 -14.93 1.68 31.51
CA LEU A 91 -14.89 2.85 30.64
C LEU A 91 -13.47 3.46 30.60
N LYS A 92 -12.82 3.53 31.75
CA LYS A 92 -11.42 3.96 31.87
C LYS A 92 -10.48 3.05 31.05
N ASN A 93 -10.68 1.74 31.12
CA ASN A 93 -9.90 0.78 30.33
C ASN A 93 -10.17 0.93 28.82
N PHE A 94 -11.42 1.13 28.41
CA PHE A 94 -11.77 1.37 27.01
C PHE A 94 -11.12 2.64 26.47
N SER A 95 -11.18 3.75 27.21
CA SER A 95 -10.55 5.02 26.81
C SER A 95 -9.05 4.89 26.58
N ARG A 96 -8.35 4.10 27.43
CA ARG A 96 -6.92 3.81 27.26
C ARG A 96 -6.64 3.03 25.99
N VAL A 97 -7.41 1.98 25.70
CA VAL A 97 -7.22 1.16 24.49
C VAL A 97 -7.46 1.99 23.23
N VAL A 98 -8.50 2.84 23.22
CA VAL A 98 -8.78 3.74 22.09
C VAL A 98 -7.67 4.79 21.93
N ALA A 99 -7.16 5.34 23.03
CA ALA A 99 -6.04 6.29 22.99
C ALA A 99 -4.74 5.66 22.47
N LEU A 100 -4.44 4.42 22.86
CA LEU A 100 -3.28 3.66 22.38
C LEU A 100 -3.37 3.32 20.89
N LYS A 101 -4.58 3.08 20.37
CA LYS A 101 -4.80 2.86 18.92
C LYS A 101 -4.77 4.16 18.10
N LYS A 102 -5.03 5.32 18.70
CA LYS A 102 -5.10 6.62 18.02
C LYS A 102 -3.74 7.31 17.81
N ALA A 103 -2.60 6.74 18.22
CA ALA A 103 -1.32 7.46 18.14
C ALA A 103 -0.12 6.53 17.92
N PRO A 104 0.74 6.89 16.95
CA PRO A 104 1.92 7.66 17.33
C PRO A 104 1.76 9.12 16.94
N VAL A 105 1.31 9.96 17.88
CA VAL A 105 1.53 11.40 17.80
C VAL A 105 2.95 11.65 18.28
N LYS A 106 3.93 11.41 17.41
CA LYS A 106 5.29 11.91 17.61
C LYS A 106 6.15 11.94 16.34
N ASN A 107 5.60 12.44 15.25
CA ASN A 107 6.45 13.19 14.31
C ASN A 107 6.24 14.68 14.59
N ASN A 108 6.84 15.16 15.68
CA ASN A 108 7.08 16.59 15.95
C ASN A 108 8.06 17.21 14.93
N LYS A 109 8.12 16.71 13.69
CA LYS A 109 8.78 17.42 12.62
C LYS A 109 7.74 18.41 12.12
N LYS A 110 7.81 19.65 12.62
CA LYS A 110 7.13 20.79 12.00
C LYS A 110 7.32 20.64 10.49
N PRO A 111 6.28 20.79 9.65
CA PRO A 111 6.47 20.76 8.21
C PRO A 111 7.54 21.80 7.91
N VAL A 112 8.73 21.33 7.50
CA VAL A 112 9.79 22.22 7.02
C VAL A 112 9.13 22.94 5.86
N SER A 113 8.94 24.24 5.99
CA SER A 113 8.22 24.98 4.96
C SER A 113 8.96 24.74 3.64
N ILE A 114 8.22 24.62 2.54
CA ILE A 114 8.81 24.40 1.21
C ILE A 114 9.94 25.43 0.96
N ILE A 115 9.76 26.65 1.47
CA ILE A 115 10.76 27.73 1.47
C ILE A 115 12.04 27.34 2.24
N GLN A 116 11.95 26.75 3.43
CA GLN A 116 13.13 26.26 4.16
C GLN A 116 13.84 25.10 3.46
N SER A 117 13.10 24.23 2.77
CA SER A 117 13.72 23.14 1.98
C SER A 117 14.48 23.73 0.79
N ILE A 118 13.84 24.64 0.05
CA ILE A 118 14.44 25.33 -1.10
C ILE A 118 15.68 26.13 -0.66
N LEU A 119 15.59 26.93 0.40
CA LEU A 119 16.74 27.70 0.90
C LEU A 119 17.92 26.82 1.31
N LYS A 120 17.65 25.61 1.83
CA LYS A 120 18.70 24.63 2.15
C LYS A 120 19.34 24.06 0.88
N ASP A 121 18.54 23.72 -0.13
CA ASP A 121 19.04 23.17 -1.39
C ASP A 121 19.91 24.18 -2.16
N PHE A 122 19.63 25.49 -1.99
CA PHE A 122 20.44 26.56 -2.58
C PHE A 122 21.61 27.04 -1.69
N GLY A 123 21.82 26.44 -0.50
CA GLY A 123 22.88 26.86 0.42
C GLY A 123 22.68 28.26 1.01
N LEU A 124 21.47 28.82 0.90
CA LEU A 124 21.09 30.18 1.32
C LEU A 124 20.52 30.21 2.74
N ASN A 125 20.50 29.06 3.43
CA ASN A 125 20.08 28.97 4.82
C ASN A 125 21.20 29.54 5.71
N GLY A 126 21.30 30.88 5.72
CA GLY A 126 22.34 31.66 6.38
C GLY A 126 22.65 31.09 7.76
N GLY A 127 23.89 30.61 7.91
CA GLY A 127 24.43 30.21 9.20
C GLY A 127 24.34 31.39 10.17
N ARG A 128 23.72 31.14 11.31
CA ARG A 128 23.95 31.91 12.53
C ARG A 128 24.99 31.15 13.32
N ASP A 129 26.16 31.76 13.49
CA ASP A 129 26.71 31.88 14.84
C ASP A 129 25.74 32.70 15.70
#